data_AF-A0A919DGP6-F1
#
_entry.id   AF-A0A919DGP6-F1
#
_cell.length_a   1.000
_cell.length_b   1.000
_cell.length_c   1.000
_cell.angle_alpha   90.00
_cell.angle_beta   90.00
_cell.angle_gamma   90.00
#
_symmetry.space_group_name_H-M   'P 1'
#
loop_
_entity.id
_entity.type
_entity.pdbx_description
1 polymer ?
#
loop_
_entity_poly.entity_id
_entity_poly.type
_entity_poly.pdbx_seq_one_letter_code
_entity_poly.pdbx_strand_id
1 'polypeptide(L)'
;MPPLAARLPVPGASRARPGRGDLVTLAFLAFSWVLALSLELYFVVHHQDIRRQDHVFADLFRIYGAGDRSYYGQGHIAFPYALESLNVFVTQILNAALAYAVLRRRPWRHPLQLAVGSYLTYSVVLYLWHAHAAGYPEMPVRDAWGYFIFYAPNLPWLLGNLWLAATAFRTLSRLAAGAEAVPAGKEDPR
;
A
#
# COMPACT_ATOMS: atom_id res chain seq x y z
N MET A 1 8.98 -49.06 28.55
CA MET A 1 9.21 -48.34 27.27
C MET A 1 7.86 -47.91 26.74
N PRO A 2 7.54 -46.61 26.77
CA PRO A 2 7.55 -45.82 25.53
C PRO A 2 8.00 -44.36 25.75
N PRO A 3 8.02 -43.51 24.71
CA PRO A 3 6.87 -42.61 24.60
C PRO A 3 6.26 -42.59 23.20
N LEU A 4 4.92 -42.45 23.21
CA LEU A 4 4.10 -42.09 22.07
C LEU A 4 4.71 -40.87 21.38
N ALA A 5 5.10 -41.04 20.12
CA ALA A 5 5.25 -39.92 19.21
C ALA A 5 3.91 -39.17 19.16
N ALA A 6 3.88 -37.99 19.79
CA ALA A 6 2.81 -37.03 19.61
C ALA A 6 2.70 -36.77 18.10
N ARG A 7 1.64 -37.29 17.48
CA ARG A 7 1.29 -36.95 16.11
C ARG A 7 1.03 -35.45 16.10
N LEU A 8 2.01 -34.68 15.60
CA LEU A 8 1.82 -33.29 15.27
C LEU A 8 0.58 -33.21 14.35
N PRO A 9 -0.43 -32.40 14.68
CA PRO A 9 -1.59 -32.25 13.82
C PRO A 9 -1.10 -31.70 12.48
N VAL A 10 -1.23 -32.51 11.42
CA VAL A 10 -1.06 -32.05 10.04
C VAL A 10 -2.08 -30.93 9.83
N PRO A 11 -1.68 -29.68 9.55
CA PRO A 11 -2.62 -28.59 9.35
C PRO A 11 -3.33 -28.76 8.01
N GLY A 12 -4.33 -29.64 7.97
CA GLY A 12 -5.45 -29.55 7.06
C GLY A 12 -6.33 -28.39 7.52
N ALA A 13 -5.86 -27.16 7.33
CA ALA A 13 -6.67 -25.98 7.57
C ALA A 13 -7.93 -26.11 6.69
N SER A 14 -9.08 -26.35 7.32
CA SER A 14 -10.36 -25.99 6.76
C SER A 14 -10.20 -24.60 6.13
N ARG A 15 -10.28 -24.51 4.80
CA ARG A 15 -10.22 -23.25 4.06
C ARG A 15 -11.53 -22.50 4.32
N ALA A 16 -11.74 -22.08 5.57
CA ALA A 16 -12.79 -21.17 5.91
C ALA A 16 -12.64 -19.92 5.01
N ARG A 17 -13.74 -19.52 4.37
CA ARG A 17 -13.74 -18.41 3.42
C ARG A 17 -13.17 -17.15 4.09
N PRO A 18 -12.46 -16.29 3.33
CA PRO A 18 -11.97 -15.01 3.85
C PRO A 18 -13.13 -14.19 4.41
N GLY A 19 -12.89 -13.51 5.53
CA GLY A 19 -13.89 -12.58 6.09
C GLY A 19 -14.09 -11.36 5.18
N ARG A 20 -15.15 -10.57 5.41
CA ARG A 20 -15.40 -9.33 4.63
C ARG A 20 -14.19 -8.39 4.63
N GLY A 21 -13.55 -8.19 5.77
CA GLY A 21 -12.33 -7.37 5.87
C GLY A 21 -11.17 -7.91 5.03
N ASP A 22 -11.02 -9.24 4.97
CA ASP A 22 -9.98 -9.88 4.16
C ASP A 22 -10.24 -9.67 2.66
N LEU A 23 -11.50 -9.74 2.24
CA LEU A 23 -11.88 -9.47 0.84
C LEU A 23 -11.61 -8.02 0.46
N VAL A 24 -11.90 -7.05 1.34
CA VAL A 24 -11.59 -5.63 1.08
C VAL A 24 -10.08 -5.43 1.00
N THR A 25 -9.29 -6.04 1.91
CA THR A 25 -7.83 -6.00 1.83
C THR A 25 -7.33 -6.58 0.51
N LEU A 26 -7.78 -7.78 0.13
CA LEU A 26 -7.33 -8.44 -1.11
C LEU A 26 -7.74 -7.65 -2.36
N ALA A 27 -8.95 -7.08 -2.38
CA ALA A 27 -9.41 -6.25 -3.49
C ALA A 27 -8.56 -4.98 -3.64
N PHE A 28 -8.24 -4.31 -2.52
CA PHE A 28 -7.38 -3.14 -2.55
C PHE A 28 -5.95 -3.50 -2.99
N LEU A 29 -5.37 -4.60 -2.48
CA LEU A 29 -4.04 -5.04 -2.91
C LEU A 29 -4.00 -5.42 -4.40
N ALA A 30 -5.05 -6.06 -4.91
CA ALA A 30 -5.18 -6.35 -6.34
C ALA A 30 -5.27 -5.07 -7.17
N PHE A 31 -6.07 -4.09 -6.72
CA PHE A 31 -6.13 -2.77 -7.33
C PHE A 31 -4.74 -2.11 -7.36
N SER A 32 -4.04 -2.04 -6.22
CA SER A 32 -2.69 -1.47 -6.14
C SER A 32 -1.70 -2.17 -7.07
N TRP A 33 -1.74 -3.50 -7.14
CA TRP A 33 -0.89 -4.27 -8.06
C TRP A 33 -1.15 -3.95 -9.53
N VAL A 34 -2.43 -3.90 -9.93
CA VAL A 34 -2.77 -3.58 -11.32
C VAL A 34 -2.26 -2.20 -11.69
N LEU A 35 -2.50 -1.19 -10.86
CA LEU A 35 -2.06 0.18 -11.14
C LEU A 35 -0.54 0.30 -11.13
N ALA A 36 0.14 -0.30 -10.16
CA ALA A 36 1.59 -0.23 -10.05
C ALA A 36 2.32 -0.93 -11.19
N LEU A 37 1.88 -2.14 -11.56
CA LEU A 37 2.52 -2.92 -12.63
C LEU A 37 2.07 -2.51 -14.05
N SER A 38 1.13 -1.56 -14.17
CA SER A 38 0.75 -0.96 -15.45
C SER A 38 1.13 0.50 -15.52
N LEU A 39 0.33 1.39 -14.95
CA LEU A 39 0.44 2.84 -15.08
C LEU A 39 1.73 3.39 -14.46
N GLU A 40 2.04 3.01 -13.22
CA GLU A 40 3.22 3.53 -12.52
C GLU A 40 4.52 2.97 -13.13
N LEU A 41 4.56 1.66 -13.42
CA LEU A 41 5.68 1.04 -14.12
C LEU A 41 5.92 1.68 -15.50
N TYR A 42 4.85 2.01 -16.22
CA TYR A 42 4.95 2.74 -17.49
C TYR A 42 5.64 4.10 -17.29
N PHE A 43 5.26 4.87 -16.26
CA PHE A 43 5.96 6.11 -15.94
C PHE A 43 7.43 5.86 -15.58
N VAL A 44 7.74 4.90 -14.70
CA VAL A 44 9.14 4.60 -14.33
C VAL A 44 9.99 4.30 -15.56
N VAL A 45 9.49 3.50 -16.50
CA VAL A 45 10.20 3.15 -17.74
C VAL A 45 10.30 4.32 -18.72
N HIS A 46 9.23 5.09 -18.89
CA HIS A 46 9.13 6.10 -19.95
C HIS A 46 9.23 7.56 -19.47
N HIS A 47 9.53 7.85 -18.20
CA HIS A 47 9.49 9.23 -17.66
C HIS A 47 10.32 10.24 -18.47
N GLN A 48 11.38 9.78 -19.16
CA GLN A 48 12.26 10.63 -19.97
C GLN A 48 11.70 10.94 -21.37
N ASP A 49 10.91 10.03 -21.93
CA ASP A 49 10.41 10.10 -23.31
C ASP A 49 8.88 10.05 -23.41
N ILE A 50 8.17 10.10 -22.28
CA ILE A 50 6.71 9.94 -22.17
C ILE A 50 5.91 10.86 -23.09
N ARG A 51 6.45 12.04 -23.39
CA ARG A 51 5.85 13.05 -24.28
C ARG A 51 5.97 12.72 -25.77
N ARG A 52 6.78 11.72 -26.12
CA ARG A 52 6.98 11.18 -27.47
C ARG A 52 6.20 9.88 -27.69
N GLN A 53 5.48 9.42 -26.67
CA GLN A 53 4.73 8.17 -26.70
C GLN A 53 3.29 8.43 -27.12
N ASP A 54 2.78 7.63 -28.06
CA ASP A 54 1.39 7.72 -28.58
C ASP A 54 0.54 6.55 -28.06
N HIS A 55 0.51 6.39 -26.73
CA HIS A 55 -0.22 5.33 -26.03
C HIS A 55 -1.19 5.89 -25.00
N VAL A 56 -2.22 5.09 -24.66
CA VAL A 56 -3.25 5.50 -23.68
C VAL A 56 -2.67 5.91 -22.33
N PHE A 57 -1.57 5.28 -21.88
CA PHE A 57 -0.91 5.68 -20.64
C PHE A 57 -0.21 7.04 -20.75
N ALA A 58 0.41 7.35 -21.89
CA ALA A 58 0.96 8.70 -22.12
C ALA A 58 -0.14 9.77 -22.09
N ASP A 59 -1.32 9.47 -22.65
CA ASP A 59 -2.47 10.37 -22.56
C ASP A 59 -2.98 10.57 -21.14
N LEU A 60 -3.02 9.52 -20.32
CA LEU A 60 -3.35 9.64 -18.90
C LEU A 60 -2.35 10.52 -18.16
N PHE A 61 -1.04 10.35 -18.42
CA PHE A 61 -0.01 11.19 -17.85
C PHE A 61 -0.04 12.63 -18.38
N ARG A 62 -0.44 12.84 -19.63
CA ARG A 62 -0.68 14.18 -20.19
C ARG A 62 -1.82 14.90 -19.46
N ILE A 63 -2.91 14.19 -19.16
CA ILE A 63 -4.03 14.73 -18.36
C ILE A 63 -3.56 15.01 -16.93
N TYR A 64 -2.88 14.06 -16.29
CA TYR A 64 -2.37 14.23 -14.93
C TYR A 64 -1.31 15.35 -14.84
N GLY A 65 -0.57 15.59 -15.92
CA GLY A 65 0.38 16.70 -16.09
C GLY A 65 -0.23 18.09 -15.88
N ALA A 66 -1.56 18.23 -15.98
CA ALA A 66 -2.26 19.47 -15.63
C ALA A 66 -2.25 19.75 -14.11
N GLY A 67 -2.18 18.69 -13.28
CA GLY A 67 -2.00 18.79 -11.83
C GLY A 67 -0.52 18.80 -11.42
N ASP A 68 0.30 17.97 -12.07
CA ASP A 68 1.75 17.92 -11.83
C ASP A 68 2.52 17.51 -13.10
N ARG A 69 3.20 18.47 -13.74
CA ARG A 69 3.94 18.24 -15.00
C ARG A 69 5.15 17.32 -14.85
N SER A 70 5.61 17.06 -13.63
CA SER A 70 6.71 16.11 -13.36
C SER A 70 6.37 14.69 -13.81
N TYR A 71 5.10 14.29 -13.71
CA TYR A 71 4.62 13.02 -14.22
C TYR A 71 4.45 12.97 -15.74
N TYR A 72 4.54 14.12 -16.41
CA TYR A 72 4.55 14.23 -17.87
C TYR A 72 5.93 14.65 -18.41
N GLY A 73 7.00 14.28 -17.70
CA GLY A 73 8.38 14.43 -18.17
C GLY A 73 8.88 15.88 -18.23
N GLN A 74 8.38 16.77 -17.36
CA GLN A 74 8.82 18.17 -17.27
C GLN A 74 9.09 18.60 -15.83
N GLY A 75 10.00 19.55 -15.61
CA GLY A 75 10.28 20.07 -14.27
C GLY A 75 11.05 19.09 -13.39
N HIS A 76 10.78 19.09 -12.08
CA HIS A 76 11.50 18.28 -11.10
C HIS A 76 10.98 16.83 -11.01
N ILE A 77 11.42 15.98 -11.95
CA ILE A 77 10.97 14.58 -12.09
C ILE A 77 11.55 13.65 -11.02
N ALA A 78 12.71 13.99 -10.44
CA ALA A 78 13.47 13.07 -9.58
C ALA A 78 12.69 12.56 -8.36
N PHE A 79 11.89 13.42 -7.72
CA PHE A 79 11.14 13.06 -6.52
C PHE A 79 9.95 12.11 -6.81
N PRO A 80 9.04 12.42 -7.74
CA PRO A 80 8.05 11.45 -8.23
C PRO A 80 8.68 10.15 -8.71
N TYR A 81 9.73 10.22 -9.53
CA TYR A 81 10.41 9.03 -10.03
C TYR A 81 10.93 8.13 -8.91
N ALA A 82 11.52 8.71 -7.86
CA ALA A 82 11.99 7.95 -6.71
C ALA A 82 10.84 7.28 -5.93
N LEU A 83 9.73 8.00 -5.70
CA LEU A 83 8.55 7.45 -5.03
C LEU A 83 7.94 6.30 -5.83
N GLU A 84 7.73 6.50 -7.12
CA GLU A 84 7.14 5.49 -8.01
C GLU A 84 8.04 4.26 -8.17
N SER A 85 9.36 4.46 -8.31
CA SER A 85 10.31 3.34 -8.37
C SER A 85 10.27 2.50 -7.08
N LEU A 86 10.21 3.15 -5.92
CA LEU A 86 10.07 2.46 -4.64
C LEU A 86 8.73 1.72 -4.56
N ASN A 87 7.64 2.35 -5.02
CA ASN A 87 6.32 1.73 -5.02
C ASN A 87 6.25 0.50 -5.93
N VAL A 88 6.77 0.59 -7.15
CA VAL A 88 6.76 -0.49 -8.13
C VAL A 88 7.65 -1.65 -7.69
N PHE A 89 8.89 -1.40 -7.28
CA PHE A 89 9.88 -2.47 -7.07
C PHE A 89 9.94 -3.00 -5.65
N VAL A 90 9.61 -2.19 -4.63
CA VAL A 90 9.66 -2.62 -3.22
C VAL A 90 8.26 -2.88 -2.70
N THR A 91 7.36 -1.91 -2.82
CA THR A 91 6.05 -2.00 -2.19
C THR A 91 5.20 -3.12 -2.77
N GLN A 92 5.28 -3.37 -4.09
CA GLN A 92 4.51 -4.47 -4.68
C GLN A 92 4.97 -5.85 -4.22
N ILE A 93 6.25 -6.03 -3.86
CA ILE A 93 6.74 -7.27 -3.23
C ILE A 93 6.13 -7.44 -1.84
N LEU A 94 6.07 -6.35 -1.06
CA LEU A 94 5.44 -6.36 0.26
C LEU A 94 3.92 -6.60 0.18
N ASN A 95 3.25 -6.02 -0.82
CA ASN A 95 1.83 -6.27 -1.11
C ASN A 95 1.58 -7.74 -1.47
N ALA A 96 2.48 -8.36 -2.24
CA ALA A 96 2.45 -9.80 -2.53
C ALA A 96 2.51 -10.64 -1.24
N ALA A 97 3.48 -10.32 -0.38
CA ALA A 97 3.69 -11.00 0.89
C ALA A 97 2.47 -10.81 1.82
N LEU A 98 1.88 -9.61 1.83
CA LEU A 98 0.68 -9.32 2.60
C LEU A 98 -0.54 -10.08 2.06
N ALA A 99 -0.76 -10.11 0.75
CA ALA A 99 -1.84 -10.90 0.14
C ALA A 99 -1.69 -12.39 0.49
N TYR A 100 -0.47 -12.93 0.41
CA TYR A 100 -0.16 -14.28 0.87
C TYR A 100 -0.48 -14.47 2.36
N ALA A 101 -0.09 -13.52 3.22
CA ALA A 101 -0.36 -13.57 4.65
C ALA A 101 -1.87 -13.57 4.97
N VAL A 102 -2.67 -12.81 4.22
CA VAL A 102 -4.13 -12.81 4.32
C VAL A 102 -4.68 -14.17 3.91
N LEU A 103 -4.32 -14.67 2.72
CA LEU A 103 -4.82 -15.94 2.17
C LEU A 103 -4.44 -17.15 3.02
N ARG A 104 -3.25 -17.13 3.62
CA ARG A 104 -2.72 -18.23 4.46
C ARG A 104 -2.87 -17.98 5.95
N ARG A 105 -3.57 -16.91 6.34
CA ARG A 105 -3.84 -16.52 7.74
C ARG A 105 -2.58 -16.52 8.60
N ARG A 106 -1.50 -15.93 8.08
CA ARG A 106 -0.20 -15.91 8.77
C ARG A 106 -0.25 -14.91 9.94
N PRO A 107 0.40 -15.21 11.08
CA PRO A 107 0.34 -14.36 12.27
C PRO A 107 0.99 -12.99 12.04
N TRP A 108 1.96 -12.90 11.12
CA TRP A 108 2.62 -11.65 10.74
C TRP A 108 1.83 -10.79 9.76
N ARG A 109 0.59 -11.17 9.39
CA ARG A 109 -0.29 -10.37 8.52
C ARG A 109 -0.49 -8.96 9.07
N HIS A 110 -0.96 -8.80 10.31
CA HIS A 110 -1.32 -7.48 10.84
C HIS A 110 -0.10 -6.58 11.07
N PRO A 111 1.05 -7.07 11.58
CA PRO A 111 2.28 -6.27 11.60
C PRO A 111 2.69 -5.78 10.21
N LEU A 112 2.69 -6.65 9.19
CA LEU A 112 3.04 -6.24 7.83
C LEU A 112 2.01 -5.26 7.23
N GLN A 113 0.72 -5.51 7.45
CA GLN A 113 -0.36 -4.64 7.00
C GLN A 113 -0.25 -3.23 7.60
N LEU A 114 0.10 -3.14 8.89
CA LEU A 114 0.34 -1.87 9.57
C LEU A 114 1.57 -1.16 8.99
N ALA A 115 2.66 -1.89 8.77
CA ALA A 115 3.90 -1.32 8.22
C ALA A 115 3.68 -0.76 6.82
N VAL A 116 3.14 -1.58 5.90
CA VAL A 116 2.88 -1.17 4.50
C VAL A 116 1.88 -0.03 4.44
N GLY A 117 0.74 -0.15 5.15
CA GLY A 117 -0.29 0.89 5.15
C GLY A 117 0.21 2.21 5.72
N SER A 118 0.99 2.19 6.80
CA SER A 118 1.53 3.42 7.41
C SER A 118 2.56 4.09 6.50
N TYR A 119 3.49 3.31 5.95
CA TYR A 119 4.52 3.84 5.06
C TYR A 119 3.92 4.46 3.79
N LEU A 120 2.98 3.78 3.11
CA LEU A 120 2.37 4.37 1.92
C LEU A 120 1.49 5.58 2.23
N THR A 121 0.77 5.56 3.36
CA THR A 121 0.04 6.75 3.83
C THR A 121 1.00 7.93 3.99
N TYR A 122 2.15 7.70 4.64
CA TYR A 122 3.18 8.71 4.81
C TYR A 122 3.75 9.17 3.46
N SER A 123 4.05 8.26 2.52
CA SER A 123 4.56 8.62 1.20
C SER A 123 3.62 9.53 0.42
N VAL A 124 2.31 9.25 0.43
CA VAL A 124 1.31 10.10 -0.24
C VAL A 124 1.22 11.46 0.45
N VAL A 125 1.15 11.49 1.78
CA VAL A 125 1.14 12.76 2.53
C VAL A 125 2.40 13.58 2.25
N LEU A 126 3.57 12.93 2.22
CA LEU A 126 4.85 13.58 1.91
C LEU A 126 4.85 14.17 0.50
N TYR A 127 4.34 13.44 -0.50
CA TYR A 127 4.22 13.94 -1.86
C TYR A 127 3.32 15.17 -1.95
N LEU A 128 2.11 15.09 -1.39
CA LEU A 128 1.15 16.20 -1.40
C LEU A 128 1.67 17.41 -0.61
N TRP A 129 2.30 17.17 0.55
CA TRP A 129 2.85 18.20 1.41
C TRP A 129 4.06 18.88 0.78
N HIS A 130 4.95 18.13 0.13
CA HIS A 130 6.09 18.67 -0.61
C HIS A 130 5.63 19.69 -1.66
N ALA A 131 4.62 19.33 -2.47
CA ALA A 131 4.06 20.25 -3.46
C ALA A 131 3.42 21.48 -2.81
N HIS A 132 2.64 21.29 -1.74
CA HIS A 132 2.02 22.40 -1.01
C HIS A 132 3.04 23.37 -0.41
N ALA A 133 4.04 22.84 0.31
CA ALA A 133 5.08 23.62 0.95
C ALA A 133 5.97 24.37 -0.05
N ALA A 134 6.19 23.79 -1.24
CA ALA A 134 6.92 24.45 -2.33
C ALA A 134 6.06 25.44 -3.13
N GLY A 135 4.76 25.59 -2.82
CA GLY A 135 3.85 26.48 -3.53
C GLY A 135 3.45 25.99 -4.92
N TYR A 136 3.41 24.68 -5.15
CA TYR A 136 3.01 24.01 -6.39
C TYR A 136 3.77 24.51 -7.65
N PRO A 137 5.11 24.39 -7.67
CA PRO A 137 5.92 24.87 -8.80
C PRO A 137 5.71 24.05 -10.08
N GLU A 138 5.29 22.79 -9.93
CA GLU A 138 5.07 21.87 -11.06
C GLU A 138 3.63 21.83 -11.56
N MET A 139 2.71 22.57 -10.93
CA MET A 139 1.33 22.71 -11.38
C MET A 139 1.25 23.86 -12.41
N PRO A 140 0.97 23.61 -13.70
CA PRO A 140 1.00 24.64 -14.73
C PRO A 140 -0.02 25.76 -14.51
N VAL A 141 -1.23 25.41 -14.07
CA VAL A 141 -2.31 26.35 -13.78
C VAL A 141 -2.91 26.00 -12.41
N ARG A 142 -2.91 26.97 -11.48
CA ARG A 142 -3.34 26.79 -10.08
C ARG A 142 -4.80 27.17 -9.88
N ASP A 143 -5.66 26.59 -10.70
CA ASP A 143 -7.12 26.73 -10.58
C ASP A 143 -7.74 25.50 -9.88
N ALA A 144 -9.05 25.54 -9.67
CA ALA A 144 -9.78 24.44 -9.03
C ALA A 144 -9.60 23.09 -9.76
N TRP A 145 -9.44 23.12 -11.09
CA TRP A 145 -9.25 21.92 -11.89
C TRP A 145 -7.85 21.34 -11.73
N GLY A 146 -6.80 22.17 -11.74
CA GLY A 146 -5.43 21.76 -11.47
C GLY A 146 -5.30 21.10 -10.10
N TYR A 147 -5.89 21.69 -9.06
CA TYR A 147 -5.93 21.07 -7.73
C TYR A 147 -6.74 19.78 -7.70
N PHE A 148 -7.88 19.72 -8.38
CA PHE A 148 -8.67 18.49 -8.46
C PHE A 148 -7.87 17.34 -9.10
N ILE A 149 -7.24 17.58 -10.25
CA ILE A 149 -6.39 16.59 -10.92
C ILE A 149 -5.17 16.22 -10.08
N PHE A 150 -4.61 17.14 -9.31
CA PHE A 150 -3.51 16.84 -8.41
C PHE A 150 -3.94 15.93 -7.24
N TYR A 151 -5.03 16.24 -6.55
CA TYR A 151 -5.41 15.52 -5.33
C TYR A 151 -6.22 14.24 -5.59
N ALA A 152 -7.19 14.27 -6.51
CA ALA A 152 -8.16 13.19 -6.65
C ALA A 152 -7.52 11.83 -7.01
N PRO A 153 -6.56 11.76 -7.96
CA PRO A 153 -5.88 10.51 -8.27
C PRO A 153 -5.10 9.94 -7.09
N ASN A 154 -4.62 10.77 -6.15
CA ASN A 154 -3.85 10.29 -5.00
C ASN A 154 -4.72 9.70 -3.87
N LEU A 155 -6.03 9.96 -3.88
CA LEU A 155 -6.94 9.53 -2.81
C LEU A 155 -7.06 8.00 -2.63
N PRO A 156 -7.10 7.16 -3.67
CA PRO A 156 -7.12 5.71 -3.50
C PRO A 156 -5.92 5.19 -2.71
N TRP A 157 -4.70 5.67 -3.01
CA TRP A 157 -3.50 5.31 -2.27
C TRP A 157 -3.56 5.82 -0.83
N LEU A 158 -3.98 7.07 -0.60
CA LEU A 158 -4.09 7.63 0.75
C LEU A 158 -5.11 6.87 1.61
N LEU A 159 -6.34 6.79 1.14
CA LEU A 159 -7.47 6.27 1.92
C LEU A 159 -7.39 4.75 2.10
N GLY A 160 -6.99 4.02 1.05
CA GLY A 160 -6.86 2.57 1.12
C GLY A 160 -5.74 2.14 2.07
N ASN A 161 -4.58 2.80 2.02
CA ASN A 161 -3.48 2.47 2.93
C ASN A 161 -3.73 2.94 4.36
N LEU A 162 -4.40 4.08 4.56
CA LEU A 162 -4.85 4.51 5.88
C LEU A 162 -5.83 3.50 6.48
N TRP A 163 -6.74 2.96 5.67
CA TRP A 163 -7.65 1.91 6.10
C TRP A 163 -6.92 0.61 6.47
N LEU A 164 -5.92 0.19 5.67
CA LEU A 164 -5.07 -0.97 6.00
C LEU A 164 -4.36 -0.78 7.35
N ALA A 165 -3.74 0.38 7.55
CA ALA A 165 -3.04 0.70 8.79
C ALA A 165 -3.99 0.74 9.99
N ALA A 166 -5.11 1.46 9.88
CA ALA A 166 -6.07 1.63 10.97
C ALA A 166 -6.70 0.29 11.40
N THR A 167 -7.04 -0.57 10.45
CA THR A 167 -7.61 -1.90 10.76
C THR A 167 -6.57 -2.83 11.37
N ALA A 168 -5.33 -2.81 10.89
CA ALA A 168 -4.26 -3.59 11.47
C ALA A 168 -3.93 -3.14 12.90
N PHE A 169 -3.82 -1.82 13.13
CA PHE A 169 -3.58 -1.23 14.43
C PHE A 169 -4.65 -1.65 15.44
N ARG A 170 -5.94 -1.46 15.10
CA ARG A 170 -7.06 -1.86 15.98
C ARG A 170 -7.01 -3.33 16.36
N THR A 171 -6.66 -4.22 15.42
CA THR A 171 -6.53 -5.65 15.70
C THR A 171 -5.37 -5.93 16.65
N LEU A 172 -4.20 -5.35 16.38
CA LEU A 172 -3.02 -5.53 17.23
C LEU A 172 -3.25 -4.98 18.65
N SER A 173 -3.88 -3.82 18.80
CA SER A 173 -4.22 -3.25 20.11
C SER A 173 -5.17 -4.15 20.91
N ARG A 174 -6.17 -4.75 20.26
CA ARG A 174 -7.07 -5.71 20.93
C ARG A 174 -6.36 -6.98 21.39
N LEU A 175 -5.42 -7.48 20.57
CA LEU A 175 -4.61 -8.65 20.94
C LEU A 175 -3.69 -8.34 22.12
N ALA A 176 -3.06 -7.17 22.13
CA ALA A 176 -2.21 -6.73 23.24
C ALA A 176 -3.02 -6.58 24.54
N ALA A 177 -4.16 -5.88 24.51
CA ALA A 177 -5.02 -5.72 25.68
C ALA A 177 -5.55 -7.06 26.22
N GLY A 178 -5.87 -8.01 25.33
CA GLY A 178 -6.29 -9.36 25.72
C GLY A 178 -5.16 -10.17 26.37
N ALA A 179 -3.91 -9.98 25.94
CA ALA A 179 -2.75 -10.63 26.53
C ALA A 179 -2.44 -10.07 27.94
N GLU A 180 -2.59 -8.76 28.13
CA GLU A 180 -2.41 -8.11 29.44
C GLU A 180 -3.51 -8.48 30.45
N ALA A 181 -4.72 -8.77 29.98
CA ALA A 181 -5.86 -9.17 30.81
C ALA A 181 -5.76 -10.61 31.35
N VAL A 182 -4.82 -11.43 30.88
CA VAL A 182 -4.54 -12.76 31.43
C VAL A 182 -3.41 -12.62 32.45
N PRO A 183 -3.69 -12.57 33.77
CA PRO A 183 -2.63 -12.47 34.77
C PRO A 183 -1.72 -13.70 34.72
N ALA A 184 -0.41 -13.46 34.78
CA ALA A 184 0.61 -14.47 35.00
C ALA A 184 0.39 -15.14 36.37
N GLY A 185 -0.46 -16.16 36.40
CA GLY A 185 -0.95 -16.73 37.65
C GLY A 185 -1.58 -18.09 37.44
N LYS A 186 -0.77 -19.05 36.98
CA LYS A 186 -0.88 -20.50 37.23
C LYS A 186 0.39 -21.18 36.68
N GLU A 187 1.52 -20.92 37.33
CA GLU A 187 2.54 -21.97 37.41
C GLU A 187 1.92 -23.08 38.29
N ASP A 188 1.68 -24.24 37.68
CA ASP A 188 1.26 -25.46 38.37
C ASP A 188 2.49 -25.98 39.14
N PRO A 189 2.48 -26.01 40.50
CA PRO A 189 3.54 -26.63 41.25
C PRO A 189 3.30 -28.14 41.24
N ARG A 190 3.91 -28.84 40.28
CA ARG A 190 4.08 -30.29 40.32
C ARG A 190 5.48 -30.69 39.90
#